data_AF-A0A397EVL7-F1
#
_entry.id   AF-A0A397EVL7-F1
#
_cell.length_a   1.000
_cell.length_b   1.000
_cell.length_c   1.000
_cell.angle_alpha   90.00
_cell.angle_beta   90.00
_cell.angle_gamma   90.00
#
_symmetry.space_group_name_H-M   'P 1'
#
loop_
_entity.id
_entity.type
_entity.pdbx_description
1 polymer ?
#
loop_
_entity_poly.entity_id
_entity_poly.type
_entity_poly.pdbx_seq_one_letter_code
_entity_poly.pdbx_strand_id
1 'polypeptide(L)'
;AAVLLHKDRNEFTETITAYLADTDREYKMVSGGIDGDPSGITTTSSHISSAHNPLETIEAGLINHAGGLLDVDATAFVVLILENFASLNNRIIQKFVQVGGNLGAKWEYNYLSQILGTGTEGTAGDDVDMIKDLTDKNGLRMADDAAVQERYIRLLCEFNPLQVFPYLAAHQAYRVDSCLKLCKEYNITDAEAYLLERTGDVTGALSLILTSLEKKIGLLRPALRGFNLNPELSVSTMQYESSILQSLAEGQEVKSTLDVAIAMCERHSARHHDDQSEKLWFTLLDMCLKIYL
;
A
#
# COMPACT_ATOMS: atom_id res chain seq x y z
N ALA A 1 -32.82 -12.95 10.15
CA ALA A 1 -34.13 -12.60 10.78
C ALA A 1 -34.03 -11.35 11.68
N ALA A 2 -33.03 -11.23 12.57
CA ALA A 2 -32.85 -10.06 13.43
C ALA A 2 -32.59 -8.75 12.64
N VAL A 3 -31.79 -8.79 11.56
CA VAL A 3 -31.48 -7.63 10.72
C VAL A 3 -32.75 -6.95 10.15
N LEU A 4 -33.69 -7.73 9.61
CA LEU A 4 -34.94 -7.20 9.05
C LEU A 4 -35.84 -6.63 10.15
N LEU A 5 -35.83 -7.23 11.34
CA LEU A 5 -36.64 -6.83 12.48
C LEU A 5 -36.17 -5.50 13.08
N HIS A 6 -34.86 -5.26 13.12
CA HIS A 6 -34.27 -3.99 13.55
C HIS A 6 -34.39 -2.90 12.47
N LYS A 7 -34.30 -3.28 11.19
CA LYS A 7 -34.57 -2.37 10.05
C LYS A 7 -35.98 -1.79 10.10
N ASP A 8 -36.99 -2.63 10.34
CA ASP A 8 -38.39 -2.21 10.43
C ASP A 8 -38.68 -1.33 11.66
N ARG A 9 -37.77 -1.31 12.66
CA ARG A 9 -37.87 -0.51 13.88
C ARG A 9 -37.03 0.78 13.86
N ASN A 10 -36.33 1.09 12.77
CA ASN A 10 -35.36 2.18 12.67
C ASN A 10 -34.19 2.08 13.69
N GLU A 11 -33.90 0.88 14.17
CA GLU A 11 -32.80 0.55 15.07
C GLU A 11 -31.54 0.24 14.25
N PHE A 12 -30.97 1.28 13.61
CA PHE A 12 -29.90 1.12 12.61
C PHE A 12 -28.61 0.55 13.20
N THR A 13 -28.26 0.96 14.42
CA THR A 13 -27.07 0.48 15.15
C THR A 13 -27.18 -1.02 15.44
N GLU A 14 -28.36 -1.46 15.90
CA GLU A 14 -28.68 -2.86 16.16
C GLU A 14 -28.76 -3.67 14.86
N THR A 15 -29.23 -3.05 13.77
CA THR A 15 -29.26 -3.66 12.43
C THR A 15 -27.84 -3.97 11.94
N ILE A 16 -26.92 -3.01 12.04
CA ILE A 16 -25.53 -3.21 11.63
C ILE A 16 -24.85 -4.24 12.55
N THR A 17 -25.07 -4.17 13.87
CA THR A 17 -24.57 -5.16 14.83
C THR A 17 -25.04 -6.57 14.47
N ALA A 18 -26.34 -6.74 14.20
CA ALA A 18 -26.93 -8.02 13.84
C ALA A 18 -26.39 -8.54 12.50
N TYR A 19 -26.15 -7.65 11.54
CA TYR A 19 -25.54 -8.01 10.25
C TYR A 19 -24.10 -8.49 10.39
N LEU A 20 -23.31 -7.81 11.23
CA LEU A 20 -21.93 -8.20 11.50
C LEU A 20 -21.84 -9.52 12.27
N ALA A 21 -22.79 -9.77 13.18
CA ALA A 21 -22.87 -11.01 13.96
C ALA A 21 -23.38 -12.22 13.16
N ASP A 22 -24.03 -12.01 12.01
CA ASP A 22 -24.54 -13.09 11.17
C ASP A 22 -23.37 -13.80 10.45
N THR A 23 -23.21 -15.10 10.69
CA THR A 23 -22.12 -15.94 10.17
C THR A 23 -22.41 -16.55 8.79
N ASP A 24 -23.66 -16.49 8.31
CA ASP A 24 -24.02 -17.00 6.99
C ASP A 24 -23.51 -16.04 5.90
N ARG A 25 -22.40 -16.44 5.26
CA ARG A 25 -21.72 -15.68 4.19
C ARG A 25 -22.52 -15.60 2.88
N GLU A 26 -23.54 -16.45 2.70
CA GLU A 26 -24.23 -16.64 1.42
C GLU A 26 -25.12 -15.43 1.01
N TYR A 27 -25.35 -14.48 1.92
CA TYR A 27 -26.14 -13.26 1.67
C TYR A 27 -25.40 -11.95 1.96
N LYS A 28 -24.09 -12.00 2.25
CA LYS A 28 -23.29 -10.77 2.38
C LYS A 28 -22.95 -10.28 0.97
N MET A 29 -23.84 -9.41 0.46
CA MET A 29 -23.69 -8.58 -0.75
C MET A 29 -23.95 -9.29 -2.09
N VAL A 30 -25.23 -9.44 -2.44
CA VAL A 30 -25.67 -9.33 -3.85
C VAL A 30 -26.18 -7.91 -4.02
N SER A 31 -25.35 -7.03 -4.59
CA SER A 31 -25.73 -5.68 -5.00
C SER A 31 -26.60 -5.75 -6.26
N GLY A 32 -27.90 -5.91 -6.08
CA GLY A 32 -28.90 -5.46 -7.05
C GLY A 32 -29.28 -4.03 -6.71
N GLY A 33 -29.21 -3.14 -7.70
CA GLY A 33 -29.29 -1.68 -7.55
C GLY A 33 -30.33 -1.16 -6.57
N ILE A 34 -29.92 -0.16 -5.78
CA ILE A 34 -30.81 0.66 -4.96
C ILE A 34 -31.52 1.64 -5.92
N ASP A 35 -32.56 1.17 -6.59
CA ASP A 35 -33.59 2.05 -7.16
C ASP A 35 -34.52 2.46 -6.02
N GLY A 36 -34.15 3.53 -5.33
CA GLY A 36 -34.93 4.15 -4.26
C GLY A 36 -35.31 5.58 -4.63
N ASP A 37 -36.41 5.71 -5.39
CA ASP A 37 -37.08 6.99 -5.68
C ASP A 37 -37.38 7.74 -4.36
N PRO A 38 -36.93 9.00 -4.16
CA PRO A 38 -37.10 9.75 -2.90
C PRO A 38 -38.54 10.20 -2.60
N SER A 39 -39.52 9.86 -3.44
CA SER A 39 -40.83 10.51 -3.49
C SER A 39 -41.91 9.97 -2.53
N GLY A 40 -41.61 8.98 -1.69
CA GLY A 40 -42.66 8.13 -1.07
C GLY A 40 -43.02 8.32 0.40
N ILE A 41 -42.40 9.23 1.16
CA ILE A 41 -42.64 9.30 2.62
C ILE A 41 -43.83 10.22 2.92
N THR A 42 -45.02 9.64 2.89
CA THR A 42 -46.25 10.30 3.36
C THR A 42 -46.30 10.23 4.88
N THR A 43 -46.25 11.39 5.53
CA THR A 43 -46.28 11.55 6.99
C THR A 43 -47.70 11.40 7.52
N THR A 44 -47.94 10.42 8.38
CA THR A 44 -49.09 10.42 9.31
C THR A 44 -48.62 10.17 10.74
N SER A 45 -48.77 11.23 11.54
CA SER A 45 -48.70 11.41 13.00
C SER A 45 -48.88 10.13 13.85
N SER A 46 -48.25 9.91 15.01
CA SER A 46 -48.25 10.81 16.16
C SER A 46 -47.44 10.28 17.36
N HIS A 47 -46.92 11.23 18.16
CA HIS A 47 -46.53 11.14 19.59
C HIS A 47 -45.17 10.55 20.03
N ILE A 48 -44.33 11.51 20.48
CA ILE A 48 -43.49 11.54 21.70
C ILE A 48 -42.01 11.12 21.59
N SER A 49 -41.17 12.17 21.70
CA SER A 49 -39.82 12.28 22.29
C SER A 49 -38.64 12.37 21.33
N SER A 50 -37.99 13.55 21.37
CA SER A 50 -36.65 13.85 20.85
C SER A 50 -36.34 13.21 19.51
N ALA A 51 -36.87 13.81 18.43
CA ALA A 51 -36.52 13.42 17.07
C ALA A 51 -35.03 13.69 16.80
N HIS A 52 -34.17 12.73 17.17
CA HIS A 52 -32.85 12.61 16.56
C HIS A 52 -33.07 12.43 15.06
N ASN A 53 -32.37 13.21 14.25
CA ASN A 53 -32.47 13.09 12.80
C ASN A 53 -32.09 11.64 12.43
N PRO A 54 -32.91 10.90 11.67
CA PRO A 54 -32.61 9.51 11.29
C PRO A 54 -31.26 9.40 10.55
N LEU A 55 -30.88 10.46 9.82
CA LEU A 55 -29.57 10.56 9.18
C LEU A 55 -28.41 10.59 10.21
N GLU A 56 -28.54 11.34 11.31
CA GLU A 56 -27.53 11.38 12.37
C GLU A 56 -27.35 10.00 13.03
N THR A 57 -28.45 9.27 13.22
CA THR A 57 -28.42 7.91 13.76
C THR A 57 -27.68 6.96 12.81
N ILE A 58 -27.91 7.09 11.49
CA ILE A 58 -27.21 6.29 10.47
C ILE A 58 -25.71 6.64 10.44
N GLU A 59 -25.36 7.93 10.40
CA GLU A 59 -23.96 8.36 10.43
C GLU A 59 -23.22 7.85 11.66
N ALA A 60 -23.86 7.92 12.83
CA ALA A 60 -23.30 7.40 14.07
C ALA A 60 -23.14 5.87 14.01
N GLY A 61 -24.12 5.16 13.48
CA GLY A 61 -24.07 3.71 13.26
C GLY A 61 -22.92 3.30 12.34
N LEU A 62 -22.74 4.00 11.22
CA LEU A 62 -21.65 3.79 10.26
C LEU A 62 -20.28 4.03 10.91
N ILE A 63 -20.09 5.13 11.63
CA ILE A 63 -18.80 5.42 12.29
C ILE A 63 -18.49 4.38 13.37
N ASN A 64 -19.47 4.00 14.19
CA ASN A 64 -19.26 3.08 15.30
C ASN A 64 -18.92 1.66 14.84
N HIS A 65 -19.39 1.26 13.65
CA HIS A 65 -19.16 -0.06 13.07
C HIS A 65 -18.22 -0.05 11.86
N ALA A 66 -17.58 1.08 11.56
CA ALA A 66 -16.77 1.27 10.36
C ALA A 66 -15.72 0.17 10.19
N GLY A 67 -15.05 -0.24 11.28
CA GLY A 67 -14.04 -1.28 11.24
C GLY A 67 -14.60 -2.65 10.84
N GLY A 68 -15.73 -3.03 11.42
CA GLY A 68 -16.40 -4.30 11.09
C GLY A 68 -16.96 -4.31 9.68
N LEU A 69 -17.50 -3.18 9.19
CA LEU A 69 -17.97 -3.04 7.81
C LEU A 69 -16.81 -3.13 6.81
N LEU A 70 -15.68 -2.50 7.14
CA LEU A 70 -14.45 -2.56 6.35
C LEU A 70 -13.86 -3.97 6.28
N ASP A 71 -13.95 -4.74 7.37
CA ASP A 71 -13.52 -6.14 7.41
C ASP A 71 -14.42 -7.09 6.60
N VAL A 72 -15.67 -6.70 6.32
CA VAL A 72 -16.58 -7.45 5.44
C VAL A 72 -16.23 -7.21 3.97
N ASP A 73 -16.20 -5.95 3.56
CA ASP A 73 -15.84 -5.53 2.20
C ASP A 73 -15.34 -4.08 2.22
N ALA A 74 -14.04 -3.92 2.04
CA ALA A 74 -13.40 -2.61 2.11
C ALA A 74 -13.81 -1.70 0.95
N THR A 75 -13.88 -2.24 -0.27
CA THR A 75 -14.21 -1.50 -1.49
C THR A 75 -15.65 -1.01 -1.42
N ALA A 76 -16.60 -1.89 -1.12
CA ALA A 76 -18.01 -1.53 -1.05
C ALA A 76 -18.28 -0.53 0.08
N PHE A 77 -17.61 -0.67 1.23
CA PHE A 77 -17.74 0.29 2.32
C PHE A 77 -17.21 1.68 1.93
N VAL A 78 -16.04 1.77 1.29
CA VAL A 78 -15.48 3.05 0.85
C VAL A 78 -16.36 3.70 -0.22
N VAL A 79 -16.84 2.93 -1.21
CA VAL A 79 -17.79 3.43 -2.23
C VAL A 79 -19.06 3.97 -1.57
N LEU A 80 -19.66 3.24 -0.63
CA LEU A 80 -20.84 3.68 0.10
C LEU A 80 -20.61 5.03 0.81
N ILE A 81 -19.46 5.19 1.46
CA ILE A 81 -19.09 6.44 2.14
C ILE A 81 -18.87 7.57 1.13
N LEU A 82 -18.15 7.32 0.04
CA LEU A 82 -17.89 8.34 -0.98
C LEU A 82 -19.17 8.79 -1.71
N GLU A 83 -20.10 7.88 -1.99
CA GLU A 83 -21.34 8.20 -2.71
C GLU A 83 -22.37 8.91 -1.82
N ASN A 84 -22.50 8.50 -0.55
CA ASN A 84 -23.65 8.89 0.27
C ASN A 84 -23.27 9.70 1.52
N PHE A 85 -22.02 9.60 1.98
CA PHE A 85 -21.60 10.12 3.29
C PHE A 85 -20.19 10.73 3.26
N ALA A 86 -19.84 11.46 2.21
CA ALA A 86 -18.47 11.94 1.98
C ALA A 86 -17.91 12.81 3.13
N SER A 87 -18.78 13.49 3.88
CA SER A 87 -18.41 14.27 5.08
C SER A 87 -17.85 13.41 6.22
N LEU A 88 -18.10 12.10 6.22
CA LEU A 88 -17.68 11.18 7.28
C LEU A 88 -16.24 10.69 7.13
N ASN A 89 -15.59 10.85 5.97
CA ASN A 89 -14.22 10.35 5.71
C ASN A 89 -13.25 10.67 6.85
N ASN A 90 -13.16 11.94 7.25
CA ASN A 90 -12.28 12.38 8.32
C ASN A 90 -12.67 11.81 9.69
N ARG A 91 -13.97 11.66 9.95
CA ARG A 91 -14.50 11.11 11.22
C ARG A 91 -14.20 9.62 11.34
N ILE A 92 -14.29 8.88 10.23
CA ILE A 92 -13.97 7.45 10.15
C ILE A 92 -12.48 7.23 10.40
N ILE A 93 -11.61 7.99 9.74
CA ILE A 93 -10.15 7.92 9.97
C ILE A 93 -9.81 8.26 11.42
N GLN A 94 -10.38 9.34 11.97
CA GLN A 94 -10.19 9.68 13.38
C GLN A 94 -10.67 8.57 14.33
N LYS A 95 -11.78 7.89 14.00
CA LYS A 95 -12.26 6.76 14.79
C LYS A 95 -11.26 5.60 14.79
N PHE A 96 -10.65 5.28 13.65
CA PHE A 96 -9.62 4.25 13.58
C PHE A 96 -8.36 4.61 14.38
N VAL A 97 -7.93 5.88 14.32
CA VAL A 97 -6.83 6.39 15.14
C VAL A 97 -7.17 6.29 16.63
N GLN A 98 -8.40 6.62 17.04
CA GLN A 98 -8.86 6.52 18.44
C GLN A 98 -8.91 5.08 18.95
N VAL A 99 -9.28 4.12 18.11
CA VAL A 99 -9.23 2.68 18.47
C VAL A 99 -7.79 2.29 18.80
N GLY A 100 -6.82 2.82 18.04
CA GLY A 100 -5.41 2.65 18.29
C GLY A 100 -4.93 1.20 18.18
N GLY A 101 -3.66 1.00 18.55
CA GLY A 101 -3.00 -0.30 18.42
C GLY A 101 -2.97 -0.82 16.98
N ASN A 102 -2.64 -2.11 16.83
CA ASN A 102 -2.55 -2.76 15.53
C ASN A 102 -3.91 -2.84 14.81
N LEU A 103 -5.01 -2.99 15.55
CA LEU A 103 -6.35 -3.10 14.96
C LEU A 103 -6.79 -1.78 14.31
N GLY A 104 -6.69 -0.67 15.05
CA GLY A 104 -7.03 0.65 14.51
C GLY A 104 -6.14 1.03 13.32
N ALA A 105 -4.83 0.77 13.42
CA ALA A 105 -3.89 1.02 12.34
C ALA A 105 -4.19 0.18 11.09
N LYS A 106 -4.59 -1.10 11.26
CA LYS A 106 -5.00 -1.96 10.14
C LYS A 106 -6.26 -1.45 9.45
N TRP A 107 -7.27 -1.02 10.21
CA TRP A 107 -8.48 -0.44 9.62
C TRP A 107 -8.18 0.88 8.88
N GLU A 108 -7.34 1.73 9.46
CA GLU A 108 -6.88 2.95 8.79
C GLU A 108 -6.14 2.64 7.49
N TYR A 109 -5.23 1.67 7.50
CA TYR A 109 -4.51 1.20 6.31
C TYR A 109 -5.47 0.69 5.24
N ASN A 110 -6.40 -0.20 5.59
CA ASN A 110 -7.36 -0.78 4.66
C ASN A 110 -8.28 0.27 4.03
N TYR A 111 -8.67 1.30 4.80
CA TYR A 111 -9.50 2.38 4.30
C TYR A 111 -8.73 3.30 3.34
N LEU A 112 -7.54 3.75 3.78
CA LEU A 112 -6.69 4.63 2.97
C LEU A 112 -6.15 3.92 1.74
N SER A 113 -5.93 2.61 1.76
CA SER A 113 -5.46 1.87 0.58
C SER A 113 -6.50 1.80 -0.53
N GLN A 114 -7.80 1.83 -0.22
CA GLN A 114 -8.84 1.94 -1.26
C GLN A 114 -8.79 3.31 -1.95
N ILE A 115 -8.57 4.38 -1.18
CA ILE A 115 -8.61 5.76 -1.67
C ILE A 115 -7.29 6.16 -2.36
N LEU A 116 -6.16 5.78 -1.75
CA LEU A 116 -4.82 6.22 -2.14
C LEU A 116 -4.01 5.14 -2.87
N GLY A 117 -4.37 3.86 -2.76
CA GLY A 117 -3.66 2.74 -3.40
C GLY A 117 -3.91 2.63 -4.91
N THR A 118 -4.48 3.68 -5.51
CA THR A 118 -4.81 3.82 -6.93
C THR A 118 -3.52 3.95 -7.76
N GLY A 119 -2.77 2.85 -7.87
CA GLY A 119 -1.50 2.81 -8.60
C GLY A 119 -0.59 1.61 -8.33
N THR A 120 -0.96 0.71 -7.41
CA THR A 120 -0.19 -0.51 -7.14
C THR A 120 -0.72 -1.68 -7.95
N GLU A 121 0.16 -2.43 -8.62
CA GLU A 121 -0.17 -3.57 -9.49
C GLU A 121 -1.10 -4.58 -8.78
N GLY A 122 -2.32 -4.79 -9.31
CA GLY A 122 -3.19 -5.89 -8.91
C GLY A 122 -4.64 -5.53 -8.54
N THR A 123 -5.01 -4.26 -8.40
CA THR A 123 -6.42 -3.85 -8.27
C THR A 123 -7.08 -3.77 -9.64
N ALA A 124 -8.30 -4.32 -9.76
CA ALA A 124 -9.09 -4.26 -10.99
C ALA A 124 -9.28 -2.78 -11.40
N GLY A 125 -8.89 -2.44 -12.63
CA GLY A 125 -8.81 -1.04 -13.09
C GLY A 125 -10.12 -0.26 -12.96
N ASP A 126 -11.25 -0.93 -13.13
CA ASP A 126 -12.58 -0.29 -13.10
C ASP A 126 -12.93 0.30 -11.72
N ASP A 127 -12.60 -0.40 -10.62
CA ASP A 127 -12.88 0.08 -9.26
C ASP A 127 -11.96 1.26 -8.88
N VAL A 128 -10.71 1.23 -9.35
CA VAL A 128 -9.72 2.29 -9.12
C VAL A 128 -10.16 3.59 -9.76
N ASP A 129 -10.59 3.54 -11.02
CA ASP A 129 -11.07 4.70 -11.74
C ASP A 129 -12.38 5.24 -11.13
N MET A 130 -13.29 4.36 -10.71
CA MET A 130 -14.51 4.74 -10.01
C MET A 130 -14.24 5.47 -8.70
N ILE A 131 -13.35 4.94 -7.84
CA ILE A 131 -13.02 5.56 -6.56
C ILE A 131 -12.36 6.92 -6.77
N LYS A 132 -11.49 7.04 -7.79
CA LYS A 132 -10.86 8.31 -8.15
C LYS A 132 -11.90 9.35 -8.57
N ASP A 133 -12.81 8.98 -9.48
CA ASP A 133 -13.92 9.83 -9.91
C ASP A 133 -14.79 10.30 -8.74
N LEU A 134 -15.13 9.40 -7.82
CA LEU A 134 -15.92 9.74 -6.62
C LEU A 134 -15.16 10.68 -5.68
N THR A 135 -13.86 10.46 -5.51
CA THR A 135 -13.00 11.30 -4.67
C THR A 135 -12.92 12.73 -5.24
N ASP A 136 -12.77 12.86 -6.56
CA ASP A 136 -12.74 14.14 -7.26
C ASP A 136 -14.10 14.86 -7.19
N LYS A 137 -15.21 14.15 -7.44
CA LYS A 137 -16.58 14.69 -7.35
C LYS A 137 -16.89 15.25 -5.96
N ASN A 138 -16.40 14.58 -4.91
CA ASN A 138 -16.61 14.99 -3.52
C ASN A 138 -15.56 15.98 -3.00
N GLY A 139 -14.57 16.37 -3.81
CA GLY A 139 -13.52 17.31 -3.41
C GLY A 139 -12.58 16.77 -2.32
N LEU A 140 -12.45 15.44 -2.21
CA LEU A 140 -11.62 14.78 -1.20
C LEU A 140 -10.15 14.77 -1.63
N ARG A 141 -9.41 15.83 -1.30
CA ARG A 141 -8.00 16.00 -1.71
C ARG A 141 -6.99 15.29 -0.81
N MET A 142 -7.29 14.05 -0.42
CA MET A 142 -6.41 13.27 0.46
C MET A 142 -5.08 12.89 -0.21
N ALA A 143 -5.09 12.72 -1.54
CA ALA A 143 -3.89 12.44 -2.33
C ALA A 143 -2.89 13.61 -2.35
N ASP A 144 -3.37 14.85 -2.18
CA ASP A 144 -2.55 16.07 -2.23
C ASP A 144 -2.03 16.50 -0.85
N ASP A 145 -2.57 15.94 0.24
CA ASP A 145 -2.19 16.31 1.60
C ASP A 145 -0.95 15.53 2.05
N ALA A 146 0.18 16.22 2.19
CA ALA A 146 1.44 15.64 2.64
C ALA A 146 1.34 14.88 3.98
N ALA A 147 0.53 15.34 4.93
CA ALA A 147 0.38 14.68 6.21
C ALA A 147 -0.36 13.35 6.09
N VAL A 148 -1.37 13.30 5.21
CA VAL A 148 -2.11 12.06 4.89
C VAL A 148 -1.21 11.08 4.15
N GLN A 149 -0.45 11.57 3.17
CA GLN A 149 0.53 10.77 2.42
C GLN A 149 1.59 10.15 3.35
N GLU A 150 2.19 10.95 4.24
CA GLU A 150 3.18 10.47 5.22
C GLU A 150 2.57 9.43 6.18
N ARG A 151 1.32 9.64 6.61
CA ARG A 151 0.59 8.66 7.43
C ARG A 151 0.37 7.35 6.69
N TYR A 152 -0.09 7.42 5.44
CA TYR A 152 -0.31 6.24 4.62
C TYR A 152 0.99 5.49 4.33
N ILE A 153 2.09 6.20 4.06
CA ILE A 153 3.42 5.60 3.88
C ILE A 153 3.89 4.88 5.14
N ARG A 154 3.69 5.45 6.34
CA ARG A 154 3.97 4.76 7.61
C ARG A 154 3.17 3.45 7.71
N LEU A 155 1.88 3.49 7.35
CA LEU A 155 1.02 2.31 7.36
C LEU A 155 1.46 1.27 6.32
N LEU A 156 1.89 1.70 5.13
CA LEU A 156 2.51 0.82 4.13
C LEU A 156 3.76 0.15 4.69
N CYS A 157 4.64 0.88 5.39
CA CYS A 157 5.81 0.28 6.03
C CYS A 157 5.44 -0.84 7.02
N GLU A 158 4.33 -0.70 7.73
CA GLU A 158 3.86 -1.65 8.74
C GLU A 158 3.12 -2.86 8.15
N PHE A 159 2.24 -2.63 7.17
CA PHE A 159 1.32 -3.65 6.66
C PHE A 159 1.68 -4.21 5.28
N ASN A 160 2.42 -3.47 4.46
CA ASN A 160 2.78 -3.85 3.10
C ASN A 160 4.09 -3.20 2.63
N PRO A 161 5.24 -3.55 3.26
CA PRO A 161 6.52 -2.87 3.02
C PRO A 161 7.00 -2.96 1.56
N LEU A 162 6.60 -4.00 0.82
CA LEU A 162 6.96 -4.19 -0.59
C LEU A 162 6.37 -3.12 -1.51
N GLN A 163 5.25 -2.50 -1.11
CA GLN A 163 4.60 -1.45 -1.91
C GLN A 163 5.11 -0.04 -1.59
N VAL A 164 6.01 0.12 -0.61
CA VAL A 164 6.51 1.45 -0.22
C VAL A 164 7.31 2.10 -1.36
N PHE A 165 8.28 1.39 -1.96
CA PHE A 165 9.05 1.94 -3.08
C PHE A 165 8.18 2.25 -4.31
N PRO A 166 7.33 1.33 -4.83
CA PRO A 166 6.40 1.63 -5.92
C PRO A 166 5.54 2.86 -5.64
N TYR A 167 4.99 2.97 -4.43
CA TYR A 167 4.17 4.11 -4.04
C TYR A 167 4.94 5.43 -4.07
N LEU A 168 6.15 5.47 -3.48
CA LEU A 168 7.02 6.65 -3.47
C LEU A 168 7.52 7.03 -4.88
N ALA A 169 7.67 6.06 -5.78
CA ALA A 169 8.04 6.32 -7.16
C ALA A 169 6.90 6.96 -7.96
N ALA A 170 5.66 6.55 -7.68
CA ALA A 170 4.46 7.04 -8.38
C ALA A 170 3.93 8.39 -7.85
N HIS A 171 4.25 8.76 -6.60
CA HIS A 171 3.69 9.94 -5.93
C HIS A 171 4.75 10.97 -5.54
N GLN A 172 4.34 12.22 -5.33
CA GLN A 172 5.26 13.32 -4.97
C GLN A 172 4.75 14.25 -3.85
N ALA A 173 3.50 14.10 -3.41
CA ALA A 173 2.88 15.01 -2.43
C ALA A 173 3.41 14.85 -0.99
N TYR A 174 4.26 13.86 -0.72
CA TYR A 174 4.84 13.60 0.61
C TYR A 174 6.14 14.39 0.85
N ARG A 175 6.52 14.56 2.13
CA ARG A 175 7.83 15.14 2.49
C ARG A 175 8.91 14.07 2.48
N VAL A 176 9.93 14.28 1.63
CA VAL A 176 11.05 13.34 1.42
C VAL A 176 11.77 13.01 2.74
N ASP A 177 12.08 14.01 3.57
CA ASP A 177 12.81 13.79 4.84
C ASP A 177 12.03 12.95 5.85
N SER A 178 10.70 13.12 5.92
CA SER A 178 9.83 12.33 6.79
C SER A 178 9.81 10.87 6.32
N CYS A 179 9.57 10.65 5.03
CA CYS A 179 9.51 9.31 4.45
C CYS A 179 10.85 8.58 4.52
N LEU A 180 11.97 9.30 4.38
CA LEU A 180 13.30 8.73 4.52
C LEU A 180 13.54 8.21 5.94
N LYS A 181 13.09 8.93 6.98
CA LYS A 181 13.15 8.45 8.37
C LYS A 181 12.32 7.17 8.56
N LEU A 182 11.14 7.09 7.96
CA LEU A 182 10.30 5.89 8.01
C LEU A 182 10.97 4.70 7.33
N CYS A 183 11.55 4.89 6.14
CA CYS A 183 12.23 3.81 5.42
C CYS A 183 13.42 3.26 6.23
N LYS A 184 14.17 4.14 6.89
CA LYS A 184 15.25 3.77 7.83
C LYS A 184 14.73 3.00 9.04
N GLU A 185 13.67 3.49 9.68
CA GLU A 185 13.06 2.89 10.88
C GLU A 185 12.57 1.45 10.61
N TYR A 186 11.96 1.23 9.44
CA TYR A 186 11.41 -0.07 9.04
C TYR A 186 12.38 -0.93 8.19
N ASN A 187 13.61 -0.47 7.96
CA ASN A 187 14.65 -1.14 7.15
C ASN A 187 14.23 -1.45 5.69
N ILE A 188 13.47 -0.55 5.05
CA ILE A 188 13.00 -0.70 3.68
C ILE A 188 14.05 -0.11 2.72
N THR A 189 15.02 -0.96 2.36
CA THR A 189 16.29 -0.53 1.76
C THR A 189 16.14 0.08 0.36
N ASP A 190 15.25 -0.45 -0.48
CA ASP A 190 15.00 0.03 -1.84
C ASP A 190 14.35 1.43 -1.83
N ALA A 191 13.33 1.63 -1.00
CA ALA A 191 12.70 2.91 -0.78
C ALA A 191 13.67 3.93 -0.15
N GLU A 192 14.51 3.50 0.80
CA GLU A 192 15.54 4.34 1.40
C GLU A 192 16.56 4.83 0.36
N ALA A 193 17.10 3.91 -0.45
CA ALA A 193 18.05 4.26 -1.51
C ALA A 193 17.45 5.24 -2.53
N TYR A 194 16.19 5.03 -2.93
CA TYR A 194 15.47 5.95 -3.82
C TYR A 194 15.34 7.36 -3.23
N LEU A 195 14.96 7.48 -1.95
CA LEU A 195 14.81 8.78 -1.31
C LEU A 195 16.16 9.48 -1.07
N LEU A 196 17.22 8.73 -0.77
CA LEU A 196 18.59 9.26 -0.67
C LEU A 196 19.11 9.79 -2.02
N GLU A 197 18.85 9.09 -3.13
CA GLU A 197 19.16 9.60 -4.47
C GLU A 197 18.46 10.94 -4.72
N ARG A 198 17.20 11.08 -4.27
CA ARG A 198 16.40 12.31 -4.41
C ARG A 198 16.86 13.47 -3.53
N THR A 199 17.43 13.21 -2.36
CA THR A 199 17.98 14.27 -1.50
C THR A 199 19.40 14.67 -1.90
N GLY A 200 20.00 13.98 -2.87
CA GLY A 200 21.37 14.21 -3.33
C GLY A 200 22.43 13.41 -2.58
N ASP A 201 22.04 12.56 -1.63
CA ASP A 201 22.94 11.61 -0.97
C ASP A 201 23.12 10.33 -1.82
N VAL A 202 23.69 10.54 -3.01
CA VAL A 202 23.90 9.47 -4.00
C VAL A 202 24.91 8.44 -3.49
N THR A 203 25.89 8.86 -2.70
CA THR A 203 26.86 7.94 -2.08
C THR A 203 26.20 7.04 -1.04
N GLY A 204 25.34 7.58 -0.18
CA GLY A 204 24.56 6.79 0.78
C GLY A 204 23.62 5.80 0.09
N ALA A 205 22.92 6.24 -0.94
CA ALA A 205 22.05 5.37 -1.75
C ALA A 205 22.83 4.21 -2.39
N LEU A 206 23.99 4.48 -3.02
CA LEU A 206 24.82 3.43 -3.62
C LEU A 206 25.32 2.46 -2.54
N SER A 207 25.76 2.97 -1.39
CA SER A 207 26.22 2.14 -0.27
C SER A 207 25.17 1.13 0.21
N LEU A 208 23.90 1.54 0.27
CA LEU A 208 22.79 0.64 0.62
C LEU A 208 22.60 -0.46 -0.43
N ILE A 209 22.62 -0.10 -1.72
CA ILE A 209 22.47 -1.07 -2.82
C ILE A 209 23.63 -2.07 -2.79
N LEU A 210 24.86 -1.62 -2.60
CA LEU A 210 26.04 -2.49 -2.51
C LEU A 210 26.01 -3.40 -1.28
N THR A 211 25.51 -2.93 -0.15
CA THR A 211 25.31 -3.76 1.06
C THR A 211 24.27 -4.85 0.80
N SER A 212 23.18 -4.53 0.09
CA SER A 212 22.17 -5.51 -0.34
C SER A 212 22.76 -6.54 -1.32
N LEU A 213 23.55 -6.06 -2.29
CA LEU A 213 24.25 -6.90 -3.25
C LEU A 213 25.19 -7.89 -2.56
N GLU A 214 26.01 -7.42 -1.61
CA GLU A 214 26.93 -8.27 -0.83
C GLU A 214 26.19 -9.39 -0.08
N LYS A 215 25.07 -9.07 0.56
CA LYS A 215 24.21 -10.08 1.23
C LYS A 215 23.70 -11.13 0.25
N LYS A 216 23.16 -10.71 -0.90
CA LYS A 216 22.63 -11.61 -1.93
C LYS A 216 23.71 -12.52 -2.52
N ILE A 217 24.93 -12.00 -2.74
CA ILE A 217 26.08 -12.81 -3.16
C ILE A 217 26.45 -13.83 -2.08
N GLY A 218 26.36 -13.44 -0.81
CA GLY A 218 26.53 -14.35 0.33
C GLY A 218 25.58 -15.56 0.29
N LEU A 219 24.34 -15.36 -0.16
CA LEU A 219 23.34 -16.42 -0.34
C LEU A 219 23.56 -17.25 -1.62
N LEU A 220 24.01 -16.60 -2.70
CA LEU A 220 24.32 -17.25 -3.97
C LEU A 220 25.46 -18.29 -3.83
N ARG A 221 26.51 -17.98 -3.05
CA ARG A 221 27.68 -18.86 -2.88
C ARG A 221 27.33 -20.28 -2.41
N PRO A 222 26.55 -20.48 -1.32
CA PRO A 222 26.03 -21.80 -0.93
C PRO A 222 25.15 -22.46 -2.00
N ALA A 223 24.26 -21.69 -2.64
CA ALA A 223 23.33 -22.23 -3.63
C ALA A 223 24.06 -22.79 -4.87
N LEU A 224 25.13 -22.13 -5.31
CA LEU A 224 26.02 -22.63 -6.36
C LEU A 224 26.74 -23.94 -5.98
N ARG A 225 27.12 -24.11 -4.71
CA ARG A 225 27.71 -25.37 -4.23
C ARG A 225 26.71 -26.53 -4.24
N GLY A 226 25.43 -26.25 -3.97
CA GLY A 226 24.35 -27.23 -4.08
C GLY A 226 24.02 -27.62 -5.53
N PHE A 227 24.21 -26.69 -6.48
CA PHE A 227 23.95 -26.91 -7.90
C PHE A 227 24.99 -27.84 -8.59
N ASN A 228 26.23 -27.86 -8.10
CA ASN A 228 27.36 -28.62 -8.67
C ASN A 228 27.29 -30.16 -8.51
N LEU A 229 26.12 -30.73 -8.17
CA LEU A 229 25.93 -32.19 -8.01
C LEU A 229 25.49 -32.92 -9.29
N ASN A 230 25.34 -32.25 -10.44
CA ASN A 230 25.05 -32.88 -11.74
C ASN A 230 26.18 -32.64 -12.76
N PRO A 231 27.12 -33.58 -12.97
CA PRO A 231 28.36 -33.35 -13.74
C PRO A 231 28.26 -33.53 -15.27
N GLU A 232 27.06 -33.60 -15.87
CA GLU A 232 26.92 -34.06 -17.28
C GLU A 232 26.82 -32.97 -18.36
N LEU A 233 27.05 -31.69 -18.05
CA LEU A 233 26.91 -30.63 -19.06
C LEU A 233 28.24 -29.92 -19.34
N SER A 234 28.94 -30.42 -20.36
CA SER A 234 30.07 -29.74 -20.99
C SER A 234 29.57 -28.73 -22.03
N VAL A 235 29.36 -27.49 -21.59
CA VAL A 235 29.16 -26.32 -22.45
C VAL A 235 30.23 -25.28 -22.09
N SER A 236 30.71 -24.52 -23.07
CA SER A 236 31.74 -23.49 -22.92
C SER A 236 31.51 -22.65 -21.66
N THR A 237 32.54 -22.53 -20.80
CA THR A 237 32.46 -22.04 -19.41
C THR A 237 31.65 -20.74 -19.24
N MET A 238 31.74 -19.79 -20.18
CA MET A 238 30.97 -18.53 -20.14
C MET A 238 29.45 -18.70 -20.36
N GLN A 239 29.03 -19.59 -21.24
CA GLN A 239 27.60 -19.82 -21.51
C GLN A 239 26.94 -20.58 -20.35
N TYR A 240 27.69 -21.45 -19.68
CA TYR A 240 27.23 -22.21 -18.51
C TYR A 240 27.05 -21.30 -17.29
N GLU A 241 28.00 -20.39 -17.01
CA GLU A 241 27.90 -19.44 -15.88
C GLU A 241 26.70 -18.49 -16.00
N SER A 242 26.45 -17.93 -17.20
CA SER A 242 25.28 -17.10 -17.45
C SER A 242 23.97 -17.90 -17.31
N SER A 243 23.96 -19.16 -17.75
CA SER A 243 22.79 -20.04 -17.62
C SER A 243 22.51 -20.42 -16.17
N ILE A 244 23.54 -20.65 -15.35
CA ILE A 244 23.38 -20.97 -13.92
C ILE A 244 22.81 -19.77 -13.16
N LEU A 245 23.40 -18.59 -13.32
CA LEU A 245 22.93 -17.36 -12.66
C LEU A 245 21.49 -17.02 -13.05
N GLN A 246 21.08 -17.36 -14.28
CA GLN A 246 19.73 -17.15 -14.74
C GLN A 246 18.76 -18.26 -14.29
N SER A 247 19.25 -19.46 -13.99
CA SER A 247 18.44 -20.59 -13.51
C SER A 247 18.14 -20.54 -12.01
N LEU A 248 18.96 -19.83 -11.24
CA LEU A 248 18.91 -19.80 -9.79
C LEU A 248 18.32 -18.47 -9.30
N ALA A 249 17.35 -18.52 -8.39
CA ALA A 249 16.67 -17.32 -7.90
C ALA A 249 17.66 -16.31 -7.28
N GLU A 250 18.62 -16.80 -6.49
CA GLU A 250 19.69 -16.01 -5.90
C GLU A 250 20.58 -15.34 -6.96
N GLY A 251 20.79 -16.00 -8.11
CA GLY A 251 21.56 -15.45 -9.23
C GLY A 251 20.80 -14.31 -9.93
N GLN A 252 19.49 -14.47 -10.11
CA GLN A 252 18.62 -13.43 -10.65
C GLN A 252 18.55 -12.21 -9.73
N GLU A 253 18.46 -12.42 -8.41
CA GLU A 253 18.44 -11.33 -7.44
C GLU A 253 19.75 -10.53 -7.40
N VAL A 254 20.91 -11.22 -7.46
CA VAL A 254 22.22 -10.57 -7.56
C VAL A 254 22.30 -9.73 -8.83
N LYS A 255 21.92 -10.30 -9.98
CA LYS A 255 21.93 -9.58 -11.26
C LYS A 255 21.03 -8.35 -11.23
N SER A 256 19.78 -8.51 -10.79
CA SER A 256 18.82 -7.40 -10.68
C SER A 256 19.36 -6.28 -9.78
N THR A 257 19.98 -6.61 -8.65
CA THR A 257 20.55 -5.60 -7.74
C THR A 257 21.76 -4.90 -8.35
N LEU A 258 22.60 -5.63 -9.08
CA LEU A 258 23.73 -5.06 -9.82
C LEU A 258 23.25 -4.11 -10.92
N ASP A 259 22.22 -4.50 -11.69
CA ASP A 259 21.62 -3.66 -12.73
C ASP A 259 21.07 -2.35 -12.13
N VAL A 260 20.46 -2.39 -10.93
CA VAL A 260 20.03 -1.20 -10.20
C VAL A 260 21.21 -0.29 -9.83
N ALA A 261 22.32 -0.86 -9.35
CA ALA A 261 23.53 -0.09 -9.00
C ALA A 261 24.17 0.58 -10.23
N ILE A 262 24.26 -0.16 -11.34
CA ILE A 262 24.77 0.35 -12.63
C ILE A 262 23.88 1.49 -13.12
N ALA A 263 22.58 1.27 -13.21
CA ALA A 263 21.63 2.27 -13.68
C ALA A 263 21.68 3.55 -12.83
N MET A 264 21.92 3.43 -11.53
CA MET A 264 22.10 4.59 -10.65
C MET A 264 23.39 5.37 -10.97
N CYS A 265 24.53 4.68 -11.14
CA CYS A 265 25.79 5.32 -11.52
C CYS A 265 25.70 5.99 -12.91
N GLU A 266 25.03 5.35 -13.87
CA GLU A 266 24.77 5.90 -15.20
C GLU A 266 23.91 7.17 -15.14
N ARG A 267 22.78 7.11 -14.41
CA ARG A 267 21.90 8.29 -14.24
C ARG A 267 22.63 9.46 -13.59
N HIS A 268 23.46 9.19 -12.59
CA HIS A 268 24.24 10.24 -11.94
C HIS A 268 25.28 10.81 -12.91
N SER A 269 26.04 9.96 -13.60
CA SER A 269 27.06 10.37 -14.59
C SER A 269 26.48 11.21 -15.73
N ALA A 270 25.29 10.83 -16.22
CA ALA A 270 24.61 11.55 -17.29
C ALA A 270 24.13 12.95 -16.86
N ARG A 271 23.84 13.15 -15.57
CA ARG A 271 23.45 14.46 -15.01
C ARG A 271 24.66 15.27 -14.55
N HIS A 272 25.72 14.59 -14.11
CA HIS A 272 26.88 15.15 -13.44
C HIS A 272 28.15 14.46 -13.94
N HIS A 273 28.94 15.14 -14.76
CA HIS A 273 30.25 14.66 -15.20
C HIS A 273 31.35 15.20 -14.27
N ASP A 274 31.38 14.70 -13.04
CA ASP A 274 32.30 15.16 -11.99
C ASP A 274 33.04 14.00 -11.29
N ASP A 275 33.95 14.36 -10.38
CA ASP A 275 34.73 13.43 -9.56
C ASP A 275 33.86 12.49 -8.70
N GLN A 276 32.61 12.89 -8.39
CA GLN A 276 31.71 12.06 -7.61
C GLN A 276 31.23 10.88 -8.46
N SER A 277 30.89 11.11 -9.73
CA SER A 277 30.55 10.04 -10.69
C SER A 277 31.65 8.99 -10.81
N GLU A 278 32.91 9.41 -10.93
CA GLU A 278 34.04 8.46 -10.97
C GLU A 278 34.13 7.63 -9.70
N LYS A 279 34.00 8.26 -8.51
CA LYS A 279 34.03 7.55 -7.22
C LYS A 279 32.92 6.50 -7.10
N LEU A 280 31.72 6.79 -7.59
CA LEU A 280 30.61 5.83 -7.57
C LEU A 280 30.94 4.59 -8.40
N TRP A 281 31.45 4.78 -9.63
CA TRP A 281 31.88 3.68 -10.49
C TRP A 281 33.02 2.88 -9.89
N PHE A 282 34.04 3.54 -9.33
CA PHE A 282 35.14 2.83 -8.66
C PHE A 282 34.65 2.04 -7.46
N THR A 283 33.71 2.58 -6.67
CA THR A 283 33.13 1.87 -5.52
C THR A 283 32.36 0.62 -5.97
N LEU A 284 31.57 0.73 -7.05
CA LEU A 284 30.87 -0.41 -7.64
C LEU A 284 31.85 -1.46 -8.18
N LEU A 285 32.89 -1.02 -8.91
CA LEU A 285 33.93 -1.90 -9.45
C LEU A 285 34.68 -2.64 -8.34
N ASP A 286 35.09 -1.93 -7.28
CA ASP A 286 35.76 -2.52 -6.12
C ASP A 286 34.88 -3.59 -5.47
N MET A 287 33.56 -3.36 -5.37
CA MET A 287 32.64 -4.37 -4.88
C MET A 287 32.62 -5.59 -5.80
N CYS A 288 32.54 -5.41 -7.12
CA CYS A 288 32.59 -6.50 -8.08
C CYS A 288 33.91 -7.30 -7.99
N LEU A 289 35.05 -6.63 -7.83
CA LEU A 289 36.37 -7.25 -7.74
C LEU A 289 36.54 -8.04 -6.43
N LYS A 290 36.00 -7.56 -5.30
CA LYS A 290 35.98 -8.28 -4.02
C LYS A 290 35.23 -9.61 -4.08
N ILE A 291 34.34 -9.80 -5.05
CA ILE A 291 33.59 -11.06 -5.21
C ILE A 291 34.46 -12.12 -5.90
N TYR A 292 35.38 -11.69 -6.77
CA TYR A 292 36.24 -12.55 -7.57
C TYR A 292 37.48 -13.05 -6.79
N LEU A 293 37.87 -12.34 -5.73
CA LEU A 293 38.94 -12.71 -4.79
C LEU A 293 38.40 -13.52 -3.60
#